data_AF-A0A4Y2N364-F1
#
_entry.id   AF-A0A4Y2N364-F1
#
_cell.length_a   1.000
_cell.length_b   1.000
_cell.length_c   1.000
_cell.angle_alpha   90.00
_cell.angle_beta   90.00
_cell.angle_gamma   90.00
#
_symmetry.space_group_name_H-M   'P 1'
#
loop_
_entity.id
_entity.type
_entity.pdbx_description
1 polymer ?
#
loop_
_entity_poly.entity_id
_entity_poly.type
_entity_poly.pdbx_seq_one_letter_code
_entity_poly.pdbx_strand_id
1 'polypeptide(L)'
;MPKRKRGVTRDDARRQQAIMKRERRVAETHEERNGLFSTMAQRGQDRRAEEVEEQRNSRLSDMAQRGQERRAEETEEQRNSRLAVMAQRGQRRRAEETDENHHQIQTFYAARTVHYPIVEEHNFGEMDNLCLKCGGLYFRDEKNTRGIYTHCCHNRNIIEQASVYPVEMKGLMDGSDELSVHFKNNISSYQCFNGCTDCTVYRERSVLLQNSWPNLSQDLSSTPS
;
A
#
# COMPACT_ATOMS: atom_id res chain seq x y z
N MET A 1 70.80 -0.59 4.09
CA MET A 1 69.74 -1.34 3.36
C MET A 1 68.97 -0.38 2.47
N PRO A 2 68.85 -0.61 1.15
CA PRO A 2 68.12 0.30 0.27
C PRO A 2 66.61 0.02 0.35
N LYS A 3 65.82 1.06 0.66
CA LYS A 3 64.35 0.97 0.75
C LYS A 3 63.76 0.70 -0.64
N ARG A 4 62.99 -0.38 -0.77
CA ARG A 4 62.32 -0.79 -2.02
C ARG A 4 61.20 0.20 -2.38
N LYS A 5 61.34 0.93 -3.49
CA LYS A 5 60.27 1.70 -4.14
C LYS A 5 59.26 0.72 -4.80
N ARG A 6 58.33 0.15 -4.03
CA ARG A 6 57.19 -0.61 -4.58
C ARG A 6 55.91 0.17 -4.32
N GLY A 7 55.32 0.78 -5.34
CA GLY A 7 54.02 1.45 -5.23
C GLY A 7 53.65 2.33 -6.42
N VAL A 8 54.56 3.20 -6.85
CA VAL A 8 54.25 4.27 -7.82
C VAL A 8 53.95 3.73 -9.24
N THR A 9 54.72 2.76 -9.72
CA THR A 9 54.61 2.25 -11.10
C THR A 9 53.32 1.46 -11.38
N ARG A 10 52.75 0.79 -10.36
CA ARG A 10 51.49 0.03 -10.51
C ARG A 10 50.29 0.96 -10.59
N ASP A 11 50.29 2.02 -9.80
CA ASP A 11 49.23 3.03 -9.79
C ASP A 11 49.27 3.88 -11.07
N ASP A 12 50.46 4.21 -11.56
CA ASP A 12 50.62 4.90 -12.85
C ASP A 12 50.15 4.04 -14.01
N ALA A 13 50.47 2.74 -14.03
CA ALA A 13 49.96 1.80 -15.03
C ALA A 13 48.42 1.67 -14.98
N ARG A 14 47.83 1.68 -13.77
CA ARG A 14 46.37 1.64 -13.59
C ARG A 14 45.70 2.92 -14.12
N ARG A 15 46.30 4.08 -13.87
CA ARG A 15 45.85 5.38 -14.41
C ARG A 15 45.93 5.41 -15.93
N GLN A 16 47.06 5.00 -16.50
CA GLN A 16 47.26 4.87 -17.95
C GLN A 16 46.21 3.94 -18.59
N GLN A 17 45.93 2.78 -17.98
CA GLN A 17 44.87 1.88 -18.46
C GLN A 17 43.47 2.49 -18.39
N ALA A 18 43.16 3.26 -17.34
CA ALA A 18 41.87 3.93 -17.23
C ALA A 18 41.70 5.01 -18.32
N ILE A 19 42.77 5.74 -18.64
CA ILE A 19 42.81 6.74 -19.72
C ILE A 19 42.56 6.06 -21.06
N MET A 20 43.32 5.01 -21.40
CA MET A 20 43.12 4.27 -22.66
C MET A 20 41.70 3.70 -22.80
N LYS A 21 41.11 3.19 -21.71
CA LYS A 21 39.71 2.73 -21.72
C LYS A 21 38.71 3.87 -21.92
N ARG A 22 39.00 5.07 -21.43
CA ARG A 22 38.16 6.25 -21.63
C ARG A 22 38.26 6.73 -23.08
N GLU A 23 39.47 6.84 -23.62
CA GLU A 23 39.72 7.27 -25.00
C GLU A 23 39.05 6.33 -26.00
N ARG A 24 39.14 5.02 -25.77
CA ARG A 24 38.41 4.02 -26.56
C ARG A 24 36.90 4.29 -26.56
N ARG A 25 36.29 4.50 -25.38
CA ARG A 25 34.85 4.77 -25.25
C ARG A 25 34.40 6.08 -25.92
N VAL A 26 35.28 7.07 -25.99
CA VAL A 26 35.02 8.34 -26.66
C VAL A 26 35.09 8.17 -28.18
N ALA A 27 36.02 7.35 -28.68
CA ALA A 27 36.18 7.07 -30.10
C ALA A 27 35.18 6.05 -30.66
N GLU A 28 34.54 5.24 -29.81
CA GLU A 28 33.53 4.24 -30.19
C GLU A 28 32.37 4.85 -30.99
N THR A 29 32.01 4.18 -32.08
CA THR A 29 30.81 4.49 -32.87
C THR A 29 29.54 4.10 -32.10
N HIS A 30 28.39 4.63 -32.53
CA HIS A 30 27.10 4.28 -31.94
C HIS A 30 26.77 2.78 -32.06
N GLU A 31 27.13 2.16 -33.19
CA GLU A 31 26.89 0.73 -33.44
C GLU A 31 27.75 -0.16 -32.55
N GLU A 32 29.05 0.13 -32.45
CA GLU A 32 29.96 -0.57 -31.54
C GLU A 32 29.48 -0.44 -30.09
N ARG A 33 29.11 0.77 -29.68
CA ARG A 33 28.59 1.05 -28.34
C ARG A 33 27.30 0.28 -28.06
N ASN A 34 26.36 0.25 -29.01
CA ASN A 34 25.11 -0.51 -28.86
C ASN A 34 25.34 -2.02 -28.86
N GLY A 35 26.29 -2.53 -29.64
CA GLY A 35 26.72 -3.93 -29.58
C GLY A 35 27.29 -4.30 -28.21
N LEU A 36 28.14 -3.43 -27.64
CA LEU A 36 28.66 -3.59 -26.28
C LEU A 36 27.55 -3.56 -25.22
N PHE A 37 26.59 -2.63 -25.32
CA PHE A 37 25.45 -2.60 -24.41
C PHE A 37 24.57 -3.85 -24.52
N SER A 38 24.33 -4.33 -25.73
CA SER A 38 23.53 -5.55 -25.98
C SER A 38 24.20 -6.79 -25.38
N THR A 39 25.50 -6.96 -25.59
CA THR A 39 26.26 -8.08 -25.02
C THR A 39 26.33 -8.02 -23.49
N MET A 40 26.50 -6.84 -22.90
CA MET A 40 26.44 -6.66 -21.45
C MET A 40 25.04 -6.93 -20.87
N ALA A 41 23.99 -6.53 -21.58
CA ALA A 41 22.61 -6.81 -21.19
C ALA A 41 22.33 -8.32 -21.20
N GLN A 42 22.76 -9.02 -22.26
CA GLN A 42 22.61 -10.48 -22.38
C GLN A 42 23.32 -11.22 -21.24
N ARG A 43 24.61 -10.94 -21.01
CA ARG A 43 25.35 -11.51 -19.87
C ARG A 43 24.73 -11.18 -18.52
N GLY A 44 24.02 -10.06 -18.42
CA GLY A 44 23.25 -9.71 -17.22
C GLY A 44 22.01 -10.57 -17.05
N GLN A 45 21.33 -10.91 -18.14
CA GLN A 45 20.19 -11.82 -18.13
C GLN A 45 20.62 -13.25 -17.81
N ASP A 46 21.69 -13.74 -18.46
CA ASP A 46 22.20 -15.10 -18.24
C ASP A 46 22.57 -15.32 -16.76
N ARG A 47 23.32 -14.39 -16.17
CA ARG A 47 23.65 -14.43 -14.73
C ARG A 47 22.41 -14.44 -13.82
N ARG A 48 21.35 -13.70 -14.18
CA ARG A 48 20.10 -13.67 -13.40
C ARG A 48 19.28 -14.94 -13.58
N ALA A 49 19.40 -15.62 -14.72
CA ALA A 49 18.73 -16.90 -14.95
C ALA A 49 19.37 -18.03 -14.14
N GLU A 50 20.66 -17.91 -13.84
CA GLU A 50 21.43 -18.86 -13.02
C GLU A 50 21.41 -18.55 -11.52
N GLU A 51 20.81 -17.43 -11.10
CA GLU A 51 20.72 -17.06 -9.67
C GLU A 51 19.88 -18.08 -8.88
N VAL A 52 20.42 -18.53 -7.75
CA VAL A 52 19.63 -19.27 -6.75
C VAL A 52 18.77 -18.30 -5.94
N GLU A 53 17.69 -18.79 -5.33
CA GLU A 53 16.72 -17.94 -4.61
C GLU A 53 17.34 -17.07 -3.51
N GLU A 54 18.36 -17.56 -2.79
CA GLU A 54 19.07 -16.75 -1.79
C GLU A 54 19.80 -15.55 -2.42
N GLN A 55 20.53 -15.78 -3.52
CA GLN A 55 21.22 -14.73 -4.26
C GLN A 55 20.24 -13.74 -4.87
N ARG A 56 19.12 -14.25 -5.41
CA ARG A 56 18.04 -13.43 -5.96
C ARG A 56 17.42 -12.53 -4.89
N ASN A 57 17.11 -13.08 -3.72
CA ASN A 57 16.51 -12.33 -2.61
C ASN A 57 17.49 -11.30 -2.04
N SER A 58 18.76 -11.65 -1.86
CA SER A 58 19.81 -10.70 -1.46
C SER A 58 19.93 -9.56 -2.48
N ARG A 59 19.99 -9.86 -3.79
CA ARG A 59 20.04 -8.83 -4.84
C ARG A 59 18.81 -7.92 -4.83
N LEU A 60 17.61 -8.47 -4.67
CA LEU A 60 16.36 -7.69 -4.61
C LEU A 60 16.35 -6.80 -3.37
N SER A 61 16.79 -7.31 -2.22
CA SER A 61 16.93 -6.55 -0.97
C SER A 61 17.89 -5.37 -1.15
N ASP A 62 19.08 -5.61 -1.69
CA ASP A 62 20.07 -4.55 -1.94
C ASP A 62 19.59 -3.49 -2.93
N MET A 63 18.77 -3.88 -3.92
CA MET A 63 18.15 -2.92 -4.84
C MET A 63 17.05 -2.11 -4.18
N ALA A 64 16.25 -2.73 -3.31
CA ALA A 64 15.21 -2.05 -2.55
C ALA A 64 15.83 -1.03 -1.57
N GLN A 65 16.87 -1.42 -0.83
CA GLN A 65 17.59 -0.55 0.09
C GLN A 65 18.20 0.65 -0.63
N ARG A 66 18.97 0.44 -1.71
CA ARG A 66 19.52 1.55 -2.52
C ARG A 66 18.43 2.42 -3.14
N GLY A 67 17.26 1.85 -3.43
CA GLY A 67 16.09 2.60 -3.88
C GLY A 67 15.46 3.46 -2.78
N GLN A 68 15.57 3.08 -1.52
CA GLN A 68 15.15 3.89 -0.38
C GLN A 68 16.17 4.98 -0.06
N GLU A 69 17.47 4.66 -0.04
CA GLU A 69 18.56 5.62 0.18
C GLU A 69 18.50 6.76 -0.85
N ARG A 70 18.38 6.44 -2.14
CA ARG A 70 18.20 7.47 -3.19
C ARG A 70 16.96 8.33 -2.99
N ARG A 71 15.86 7.76 -2.50
CA ARG A 71 14.61 8.51 -2.21
C ARG A 71 14.76 9.40 -0.98
N ALA A 72 15.57 9.00 0.00
CA ALA A 72 15.86 9.81 1.18
C ALA A 72 16.75 11.01 0.85
N GLU A 73 17.61 10.87 -0.17
CA GLU A 73 18.51 11.93 -0.66
C GLU A 73 17.89 12.81 -1.77
N GLU A 74 16.65 12.56 -2.19
CA GLU A 74 15.97 13.35 -3.23
C GLU A 74 15.75 14.80 -2.77
N THR A 75 16.03 15.76 -3.66
CA THR A 75 15.55 17.13 -3.48
C THR A 75 14.04 17.22 -3.75
N GLU A 76 13.38 18.26 -3.24
CA GLU A 76 11.95 18.44 -3.46
C GLU A 76 11.58 18.55 -4.96
N GLU A 77 12.43 19.17 -5.77
CA GLU A 77 12.26 19.23 -7.23
C GLU A 77 12.36 17.84 -7.88
N GLN A 78 13.34 17.04 -7.47
CA GLN A 78 13.52 15.66 -7.97
C GLN A 78 12.34 14.78 -7.56
N ARG A 79 11.85 14.92 -6.32
CA ARG A 79 10.68 14.23 -5.81
C ARG A 79 9.43 14.58 -6.63
N ASN A 80 9.18 15.87 -6.86
CA ASN A 80 8.02 16.32 -7.62
C ASN A 80 8.08 15.86 -9.08
N SER A 81 9.25 15.91 -9.72
CA SER A 81 9.46 15.36 -11.07
C SER A 81 9.18 13.84 -11.12
N ARG A 82 9.71 13.07 -10.16
CA ARG A 82 9.45 11.63 -10.06
C ARG A 82 7.96 11.32 -9.90
N LEU A 83 7.27 12.05 -9.02
CA LEU A 83 5.83 11.87 -8.79
C LEU A 83 5.01 12.20 -10.04
N ALA A 84 5.36 13.26 -10.77
CA ALA A 84 4.71 13.61 -12.04
C ALA A 84 4.86 12.49 -13.09
N VAL A 85 6.07 11.93 -13.25
CA VAL A 85 6.32 10.81 -14.17
C VAL A 85 5.50 9.56 -13.77
N MET A 86 5.42 9.26 -12.47
CA MET A 86 4.63 8.13 -11.97
C MET A 86 3.13 8.33 -12.22
N ALA A 87 2.60 9.54 -11.99
CA ALA A 87 1.21 9.87 -12.25
C ALA A 87 0.87 9.75 -13.75
N GLN A 88 1.72 10.29 -14.63
CA GLN A 88 1.54 10.18 -16.08
C GLN A 88 1.59 8.72 -16.55
N ARG A 89 2.54 7.92 -16.03
CA ARG A 89 2.61 6.49 -16.34
C ARG A 89 1.36 5.74 -15.89
N GLY A 90 0.82 6.09 -14.71
CA GLY A 90 -0.43 5.54 -14.21
C GLY A 90 -1.64 5.92 -15.08
N GLN A 91 -1.73 7.17 -15.53
CA GLN A 91 -2.75 7.62 -16.49
C GLN A 91 -2.64 6.86 -17.81
N ARG A 92 -1.42 6.70 -18.35
CA ARG A 92 -1.20 5.96 -19.59
C ARG A 92 -1.64 4.50 -19.48
N ARG A 93 -1.32 3.83 -18.37
CA ARG A 93 -1.76 2.46 -18.10
C ARG A 93 -3.28 2.33 -18.04
N ARG A 94 -3.97 3.29 -17.42
CA ARG A 94 -5.44 3.36 -17.40
C ARG A 94 -6.02 3.59 -18.80
N ALA A 95 -5.38 4.42 -19.61
CA ALA A 95 -5.82 4.69 -20.98
C ALA A 95 -5.56 3.51 -21.94
N GLU A 96 -4.52 2.72 -21.68
CA GLU A 96 -4.20 1.49 -22.42
C GLU A 96 -5.02 0.27 -21.93
N GLU A 97 -5.88 0.43 -20.92
CA GLU A 97 -6.72 -0.65 -20.41
C GLU A 97 -7.82 -0.97 -21.42
N THR A 98 -7.84 -2.22 -21.90
CA THR A 98 -8.78 -2.67 -22.93
C THR A 98 -10.14 -3.04 -22.33
N ASP A 99 -11.19 -3.02 -23.14
CA ASP A 99 -12.52 -3.51 -22.75
C ASP A 99 -12.49 -4.98 -22.33
N GLU A 100 -11.58 -5.76 -22.91
CA GLU A 100 -11.33 -7.16 -22.56
C GLU A 100 -10.79 -7.31 -21.13
N ASN A 101 -9.87 -6.44 -20.69
CA ASN A 101 -9.41 -6.43 -19.30
C ASN A 101 -10.56 -6.09 -18.33
N HIS A 102 -11.39 -5.12 -18.68
CA HIS A 102 -12.57 -4.77 -17.90
C HIS A 102 -13.57 -5.93 -17.82
N HIS A 103 -13.80 -6.64 -18.93
CA HIS A 103 -14.68 -7.81 -18.97
C HIS A 103 -14.14 -8.97 -18.13
N GLN A 104 -12.83 -9.24 -18.18
CA GLN A 104 -12.19 -10.27 -17.34
C GLN A 104 -12.30 -9.95 -15.85
N ILE A 105 -12.09 -8.68 -15.47
CA ILE A 105 -12.25 -8.22 -14.09
C ILE A 105 -13.72 -8.37 -13.65
N GLN A 106 -14.68 -7.93 -14.48
CA GLN A 106 -16.11 -8.07 -14.19
C GLN A 106 -16.51 -9.55 -14.04
N THR A 107 -16.00 -10.42 -14.90
CA THR A 107 -16.24 -11.87 -14.84
C THR A 107 -15.66 -12.49 -13.58
N PHE A 108 -14.46 -12.08 -13.16
CA PHE A 108 -13.85 -12.52 -11.91
C PHE A 108 -14.70 -12.13 -10.69
N TYR A 109 -15.17 -10.88 -10.63
CA TYR A 109 -16.03 -10.42 -9.53
C TYR A 109 -17.41 -11.09 -9.54
N ALA A 110 -18.01 -11.29 -10.72
CA ALA A 110 -19.27 -12.04 -10.85
C ALA A 110 -19.10 -13.50 -10.38
N ALA A 111 -18.04 -14.19 -10.80
CA ALA A 111 -17.74 -15.54 -10.33
C ALA A 111 -17.54 -15.61 -8.80
N ARG A 112 -16.89 -14.58 -8.21
CA ARG A 112 -16.73 -14.46 -6.76
C ARG A 112 -18.07 -14.29 -6.03
N THR A 113 -19.02 -13.53 -6.59
CA THR A 113 -20.37 -13.39 -6.02
C THR A 113 -21.20 -14.67 -6.09
N VAL A 114 -20.95 -15.54 -7.07
CA VAL A 114 -21.60 -16.86 -7.13
C VAL A 114 -20.99 -17.83 -6.11
N HIS A 115 -19.71 -17.64 -5.75
CA HIS A 115 -19.00 -18.51 -4.81
C HIS A 115 -19.25 -18.17 -3.32
N TYR A 116 -19.64 -16.94 -3.01
CA TYR A 116 -20.19 -16.59 -1.70
C TYR A 116 -21.72 -16.66 -1.81
N PRO A 117 -22.39 -17.70 -1.28
CA PRO A 117 -23.85 -17.66 -1.19
C PRO A 117 -24.25 -16.39 -0.44
N ILE A 118 -25.39 -15.81 -0.82
CA ILE A 118 -26.08 -14.81 -0.02
C ILE A 118 -26.10 -15.37 1.40
N VAL A 119 -25.29 -14.79 2.28
CA VAL A 119 -25.26 -15.20 3.68
C VAL A 119 -26.65 -14.86 4.18
N GLU A 120 -27.45 -15.87 4.53
CA GLU A 120 -28.71 -15.65 5.22
C GLU A 120 -28.42 -14.70 6.37
N GLU A 121 -29.12 -13.56 6.43
CA GLU A 121 -28.96 -12.60 7.50
C GLU A 121 -29.15 -13.32 8.83
N HIS A 122 -28.04 -13.58 9.52
CA HIS A 122 -28.07 -14.26 10.80
C HIS A 122 -28.58 -13.27 11.85
N ASN A 123 -29.89 -13.29 12.05
CA ASN A 123 -30.56 -12.45 13.01
C ASN A 123 -30.31 -13.00 14.42
N PHE A 124 -29.38 -12.38 15.15
CA PHE A 124 -29.05 -12.70 16.55
C PHE A 124 -30.17 -12.36 17.56
N GLY A 125 -31.33 -11.86 17.09
CA GLY A 125 -32.48 -11.49 17.91
C GLY A 125 -32.31 -10.15 18.65
N GLU A 126 -33.19 -9.87 19.61
CA GLU A 126 -33.06 -8.69 20.48
C GLU A 126 -31.90 -8.85 21.47
N MET A 127 -31.18 -7.75 21.73
CA MET A 127 -30.07 -7.71 22.69
C MET A 127 -30.61 -7.45 24.11
N ASP A 128 -31.34 -8.40 24.66
CA ASP A 128 -32.09 -8.25 25.91
C ASP A 128 -31.52 -9.10 27.08
N ASN A 129 -30.50 -9.92 26.82
CA ASN A 129 -30.01 -10.85 27.82
C ASN A 129 -29.00 -10.19 28.76
N LEU A 130 -29.47 -9.81 29.94
CA LEU A 130 -28.66 -9.19 30.99
C LEU A 130 -27.61 -10.15 31.56
N CYS A 131 -26.35 -9.73 31.58
CA CYS A 131 -25.33 -10.37 32.38
C CYS A 131 -25.42 -9.91 33.84
N LEU A 132 -25.76 -10.84 34.75
CA LEU A 132 -25.86 -10.56 36.19
C LEU A 132 -24.52 -10.14 36.86
N LYS A 133 -23.38 -10.25 36.16
CA LYS A 133 -22.07 -9.83 36.66
C LYS A 133 -21.68 -8.41 36.25
N CYS A 134 -21.82 -8.08 34.96
CA CYS A 134 -21.37 -6.81 34.39
C CYS A 134 -22.53 -5.82 34.14
N GLY A 135 -23.79 -6.26 34.24
CA GLY A 135 -24.97 -5.47 33.88
C GLY A 135 -25.15 -5.26 32.37
N GLY A 136 -24.21 -5.72 31.54
CA GLY A 136 -24.28 -5.59 30.09
C GLY A 136 -25.36 -6.47 29.46
N LEU A 137 -25.93 -6.00 28.35
CA LEU A 137 -26.91 -6.73 27.54
C LEU A 137 -26.20 -7.49 26.43
N TYR A 138 -26.64 -8.71 26.16
CA TYR A 138 -26.05 -9.60 25.16
C TYR A 138 -27.12 -10.21 24.27
N PHE A 139 -26.72 -10.64 23.08
CA PHE A 139 -27.57 -11.46 22.22
C PHE A 139 -27.69 -12.88 22.79
N ARG A 140 -28.82 -13.53 22.52
CA ARG A 140 -29.17 -14.82 23.11
C ARG A 140 -28.13 -15.92 22.80
N ASP A 141 -27.59 -15.89 21.58
CA ASP A 141 -26.70 -16.91 21.05
C ASP A 141 -25.20 -16.60 21.26
N GLU A 142 -24.88 -15.55 22.04
CA GLU A 142 -23.50 -15.16 22.35
C GLU A 142 -22.91 -15.94 23.54
N LYS A 143 -23.69 -16.83 24.16
CA LYS A 143 -23.22 -17.73 25.22
C LYS A 143 -22.46 -18.88 24.61
N ASN A 144 -21.32 -19.22 25.22
CA ASN A 144 -20.68 -20.51 24.94
C ASN A 144 -21.53 -21.68 25.46
N THR A 145 -21.14 -22.91 25.14
CA THR A 145 -21.78 -24.16 25.62
C THR A 145 -21.85 -24.30 27.14
N ARG A 146 -21.17 -23.43 27.89
CA ARG A 146 -21.17 -23.37 29.36
C ARG A 146 -22.07 -22.26 29.91
N GLY A 147 -22.83 -21.56 29.05
CA GLY A 147 -23.76 -20.50 29.43
C GLY A 147 -23.10 -19.16 29.78
N ILE A 148 -21.83 -18.95 29.40
CA ILE A 148 -21.04 -17.76 29.74
C ILE A 148 -20.78 -16.94 28.48
N TYR A 149 -20.97 -15.62 28.55
CA TYR A 149 -20.58 -14.68 27.50
C TYR A 149 -19.06 -14.56 27.45
N THR A 150 -18.47 -14.92 26.32
CA THR A 150 -17.01 -15.00 26.13
C THR A 150 -16.34 -13.62 26.19
N HIS A 151 -17.07 -12.55 25.86
CA HIS A 151 -16.54 -11.18 25.79
C HIS A 151 -16.95 -10.24 26.95
N CYS A 152 -17.90 -10.61 27.84
CA CYS A 152 -18.33 -9.75 28.98
C CYS A 152 -17.28 -9.59 30.09
N CYS A 153 -16.47 -10.61 30.33
CA CYS A 153 -15.66 -10.69 31.56
C CYS A 153 -14.22 -11.10 31.25
N HIS A 154 -13.48 -10.21 30.57
CA HIS A 154 -12.02 -10.30 30.57
C HIS A 154 -11.50 -9.84 31.95
N ASN A 155 -11.24 -10.78 32.86
CA ASN A 155 -10.48 -10.58 34.10
C ASN A 155 -10.82 -9.31 34.92
N ARG A 156 -12.12 -9.06 35.20
CA ARG A 156 -12.60 -8.13 36.24
C ARG A 156 -12.20 -6.64 36.12
N ASN A 157 -11.84 -6.13 34.95
CA ASN A 157 -11.73 -4.68 34.75
C ASN A 157 -12.88 -4.19 33.86
N ILE A 158 -13.83 -3.47 34.45
CA ILE A 158 -14.86 -2.74 33.72
C ILE A 158 -14.17 -1.50 33.14
N ILE A 159 -14.00 -1.42 31.82
CA ILE A 159 -13.85 -0.10 31.18
C ILE A 159 -15.27 0.40 30.99
N GLU A 160 -15.63 1.41 31.76
CA GLU A 160 -16.83 2.21 31.53
C GLU A 160 -16.62 2.95 30.20
N GLN A 161 -16.83 2.26 29.08
CA GLN A 161 -17.11 2.96 27.85
C GLN A 161 -18.53 3.47 27.99
N ALA A 162 -18.65 4.71 28.48
CA ALA A 162 -19.81 5.52 28.24
C ALA A 162 -20.14 5.36 26.75
N SER A 163 -21.23 4.64 26.48
CA SER A 163 -21.74 4.37 25.14
C SER A 163 -22.34 5.65 24.58
N VAL A 164 -21.50 6.63 24.28
CA VAL A 164 -21.88 7.66 23.31
C VAL A 164 -21.58 7.06 21.95
N TYR A 165 -22.43 6.12 21.54
CA TYR A 165 -22.60 5.91 20.10
C TYR A 165 -23.10 7.25 19.56
N PRO A 166 -22.39 7.91 18.62
CA PRO A 166 -22.85 9.20 18.12
C PRO A 166 -24.26 9.02 17.57
N VAL A 167 -25.21 9.81 18.07
CA VAL A 167 -26.62 9.68 17.67
C VAL A 167 -26.75 9.83 16.15
N GLU A 168 -25.83 10.57 15.51
CA GLU A 168 -25.75 10.73 14.07
C GLU A 168 -25.49 9.42 13.32
N MET A 169 -24.70 8.50 13.88
CA MET A 169 -24.41 7.19 13.25
C MET A 169 -25.64 6.29 13.22
N LYS A 170 -26.57 6.45 14.16
CA LYS A 170 -27.84 5.71 14.16
C LYS A 170 -28.73 6.16 13.00
N GLY A 171 -28.79 7.47 12.74
CA GLY A 171 -29.52 8.04 11.60
C GLY A 171 -28.96 7.57 10.27
N LEU A 172 -27.63 7.49 10.11
CA LEU A 172 -27.01 7.02 8.87
C LEU A 172 -27.21 5.52 8.57
N MET A 173 -27.63 4.74 9.56
CA MET A 173 -27.79 3.28 9.44
C MET A 173 -29.25 2.83 9.40
N ASP A 174 -30.22 3.73 9.59
CA ASP A 174 -31.64 3.36 9.68
C ASP A 174 -32.35 3.26 8.30
N GLY A 175 -31.76 3.81 7.24
CA GLY A 175 -32.33 3.86 5.89
C GLY A 175 -33.55 4.78 5.77
N SER A 176 -33.77 5.69 6.74
CA SER A 176 -34.95 6.55 6.81
C SER A 176 -34.89 7.76 5.87
N ASP A 177 -33.68 8.23 5.58
CA ASP A 177 -33.42 9.37 4.71
C ASP A 177 -32.46 9.04 3.57
N GLU A 178 -32.41 9.91 2.56
CA GLU A 178 -31.63 9.71 1.34
C GLU A 178 -30.12 9.61 1.61
N LEU A 179 -29.61 10.29 2.65
CA LEU A 179 -28.20 10.19 3.07
C LEU A 179 -27.92 8.85 3.76
N SER A 180 -28.86 8.36 4.56
CA SER A 180 -28.79 7.05 5.23
C SER A 180 -28.80 5.90 4.21
N VAL A 181 -29.67 5.95 3.20
CA VAL A 181 -29.70 4.98 2.09
C VAL A 181 -28.39 5.05 1.29
N HIS A 182 -27.93 6.25 0.95
CA HIS A 182 -26.67 6.44 0.25
C HIS A 182 -25.48 5.89 1.07
N PHE A 183 -25.43 6.18 2.37
CA PHE A 183 -24.38 5.72 3.26
C PHE A 183 -24.36 4.19 3.35
N LYS A 184 -25.50 3.53 3.55
CA LYS A 184 -25.59 2.05 3.59
C LYS A 184 -25.14 1.41 2.28
N ASN A 185 -25.54 1.97 1.14
CA ASN A 185 -25.15 1.45 -0.17
C ASN A 185 -23.65 1.64 -0.47
N ASN A 186 -23.01 2.63 0.17
CA ASN A 186 -21.61 3.00 -0.09
C ASN A 186 -20.68 2.75 1.11
N ILE A 187 -21.14 2.11 2.19
CA ILE A 187 -20.35 1.97 3.43
C ILE A 187 -19.03 1.21 3.22
N SER A 188 -19.04 0.21 2.33
CA SER A 188 -17.86 -0.54 1.93
C SER A 188 -16.84 0.32 1.16
N SER A 189 -17.28 1.38 0.49
CA SER A 189 -16.41 2.36 -0.17
C SER A 189 -15.71 3.30 0.82
N TYR A 190 -16.38 3.64 1.93
CA TYR A 190 -15.80 4.48 3.00
C TYR A 190 -14.85 3.70 3.90
N GLN A 191 -15.11 2.40 4.15
CA GLN A 191 -14.24 1.54 4.96
C GLN A 191 -12.86 1.28 4.31
N CYS A 192 -12.74 1.42 2.99
CA CYS A 192 -11.44 1.43 2.30
C CYS A 192 -10.52 2.59 2.74
N PHE A 193 -11.04 3.62 3.41
CA PHE A 193 -10.25 4.77 3.86
C PHE A 193 -9.40 4.45 5.11
N ASN A 194 -9.85 3.57 6.00
CA ASN A 194 -9.16 3.31 7.28
C ASN A 194 -8.18 2.13 7.24
N GLY A 195 -8.08 1.40 6.12
CA GLY A 195 -7.28 0.17 6.00
C GLY A 195 -6.19 0.19 4.94
N CYS A 196 -5.99 1.28 4.20
CA CYS A 196 -5.02 1.34 3.12
C CYS A 196 -3.91 2.35 3.42
N THR A 197 -2.72 1.83 3.73
CA THR A 197 -1.46 2.58 3.81
C THR A 197 -0.95 3.09 2.44
N ASP A 198 -1.69 2.88 1.34
CA ASP A 198 -1.31 3.29 -0.03
C ASP A 198 -2.48 3.92 -0.83
N CYS A 199 -3.19 4.89 -0.24
CA CYS A 199 -4.24 5.65 -0.94
C CYS A 199 -3.69 6.78 -1.82
N THR A 200 -3.08 6.45 -2.96
CA THR A 200 -2.83 7.42 -4.06
C THR A 200 -3.83 7.31 -5.20
N VAL A 201 -4.82 6.40 -5.12
CA VAL A 201 -5.66 6.02 -6.27
C VAL A 201 -6.98 6.78 -6.37
N TYR A 202 -7.42 7.53 -5.35
CA TYR A 202 -8.80 8.05 -5.30
C TYR A 202 -8.96 9.58 -5.35
N ARG A 203 -8.03 10.31 -5.97
CA ARG A 203 -8.15 11.78 -6.06
C ARG A 203 -9.15 12.28 -7.12
N GLU A 204 -9.60 11.44 -8.06
CA GLU A 204 -10.45 11.91 -9.19
C GLU A 204 -11.93 11.48 -9.13
N ARG A 205 -12.32 10.55 -8.24
CA ARG A 205 -13.74 10.25 -7.98
C ARG A 205 -14.34 11.00 -6.78
N SER A 206 -13.50 11.75 -6.08
CA SER A 206 -13.88 12.50 -4.88
C SER A 206 -14.34 13.93 -5.21
N VAL A 207 -15.22 14.10 -6.20
CA VAL A 207 -15.94 15.38 -6.38
C VAL A 207 -17.02 15.55 -5.29
N LEU A 208 -17.33 14.49 -4.53
CA LEU A 208 -18.35 14.50 -3.48
C LEU A 208 -17.84 14.83 -2.06
N LEU A 209 -16.56 15.17 -1.91
CA LEU A 209 -15.98 15.57 -0.62
C LEU A 209 -15.93 17.10 -0.41
N GLN A 210 -16.16 17.91 -1.44
CA GLN A 210 -16.19 19.37 -1.27
C GLN A 210 -17.48 19.90 -0.62
N ASN A 211 -18.57 19.11 -0.63
CA ASN A 211 -19.88 19.58 -0.18
C ASN A 211 -20.48 18.77 0.99
N SER A 212 -19.82 17.72 1.48
CA SER A 212 -20.42 16.79 2.45
C SER A 212 -20.07 17.09 3.91
N TRP A 213 -19.13 17.99 4.20
CA TRP A 213 -18.75 18.32 5.59
C TRP A 213 -18.34 19.79 5.75
N PRO A 214 -19.29 20.76 5.87
CA PRO A 214 -18.94 22.16 6.08
C PRO A 214 -18.54 22.51 7.52
N ASN A 215 -18.58 21.56 8.47
CA ASN A 215 -18.60 21.91 9.91
C ASN A 215 -17.87 20.94 10.85
N LEU A 216 -16.83 20.22 10.42
CA LEU A 216 -15.88 19.65 11.38
C LEU A 216 -14.71 20.61 11.61
N SER A 217 -14.67 21.12 12.84
CA SER A 217 -13.83 22.20 13.36
C SER A 217 -12.33 22.07 13.06
N GLN A 218 -11.73 23.25 12.94
CA GLN A 218 -10.31 23.60 12.79
C GLN A 218 -9.41 23.28 14.00
N ASP A 219 -9.77 22.34 14.88
CA ASP A 219 -9.07 22.16 16.15
C ASP A 219 -8.26 20.86 16.23
N LEU A 220 -7.21 20.77 15.40
CA LEU A 220 -6.10 19.84 15.63
C LEU A 220 -4.76 20.58 15.47
N SER A 221 -4.59 21.68 16.20
CA SER A 221 -3.28 22.19 16.55
C SER A 221 -3.23 22.55 18.03
N SER A 222 -2.77 21.62 18.86
CA SER A 222 -2.07 21.90 20.12
C SER A 222 -1.63 20.59 20.78
N THR A 223 -0.36 20.23 20.61
CA THR A 223 0.38 19.45 21.61
C THR A 223 0.74 20.37 22.78
N PRO A 224 0.72 19.89 24.02
CA PRO A 224 1.60 20.41 25.05
C PRO A 224 2.67 19.40 25.45
N SER A 225 3.83 19.98 25.78
CA SER A 225 5.09 19.38 26.25
C SER A 225 4.98 18.57 27.53
#